data_AF-A0A7Z0K8S9-F1
#
_entry.id   AF-A0A7Z0K8S9-F1
#
_cell.length_a   1.000
_cell.length_b   1.000
_cell.length_c   1.000
_cell.angle_alpha   90.00
_cell.angle_beta   90.00
_cell.angle_gamma   90.00
#
_symmetry.space_group_name_H-M   'P 1'
#
loop_
_entity.id
_entity.type
_entity.pdbx_description
1 polymer ?
#
loop_
_entity_poly.entity_id
_entity_poly.type
_entity_poly.pdbx_seq_one_letter_code
_entity_poly.pdbx_strand_id
1 'polypeptide(L)'
;MREHVSTRRLAIARGMSIRLKDCSRAGPPPRCALISAKTTSAIVAIRTSPFRGRFSAGSRACSERILRQLAITSMAHLRSLSCGRYSGLSRTEDASPVETPSERRTCVTPASNHPADALSVTGAEDAHERPAVIVGQGYVGLPLAQAAVAVGIPTVGFDVSESLVDQLNAGVSHVDDLSDEDVAVMLSQGFRASVDPGDLAGASVIVICVPTPLSEEGGPDLRAVEASARTIAEHLVPGTTVILESTTYPGTTEDVVLPILESSGLVHGEDFLLAYSPERVDPGSTRYGITNTPKLVGGLSAEATRVASGFYGRFVEEVVPVSGTKEAETAKLLENTYRHVNIALVNEMARFCHDLDIDIWEVIRGAGTKPFGFQKFTPGPGVGGHCIPIDPNYLSFQVRKTLGYQFRFVELAQEINNSMPTYVAARIGEALNEVRKPLNGSKVLLLGVTYKPDIADQRESPAVPVAKVLREKKALVSFHDPYVETWFVGGGSLQRVPDLDEALGEADIVVVLQPHAVYDLEAIAASAELLFDTRGATTAEGIERL
;
A
#
# COMPACT_ATOMS: atom_id res chain seq x y z
N MET A 1 48.09 36.41 -30.18
CA MET A 1 47.64 37.81 -30.07
C MET A 1 46.23 37.82 -29.49
N ARG A 2 46.03 38.57 -28.39
CA ARG A 2 44.77 38.97 -27.70
C ARG A 2 43.99 37.84 -27.00
N GLU A 3 43.98 37.70 -25.68
CA GLU A 3 43.55 38.55 -24.53
C GLU A 3 42.03 38.63 -24.26
N HIS A 4 41.74 38.37 -22.97
CA HIS A 4 40.65 38.81 -22.09
C HIS A 4 39.30 38.07 -22.07
N VAL A 5 39.10 37.32 -20.97
CA VAL A 5 37.80 37.14 -20.31
C VAL A 5 37.80 38.02 -19.04
N SER A 6 36.79 38.89 -18.97
CA SER A 6 36.56 39.88 -17.91
C SER A 6 35.51 39.39 -16.92
N THR A 7 35.86 39.46 -15.65
CA THR A 7 34.97 39.40 -14.48
C THR A 7 34.33 40.77 -14.23
N ARG A 8 33.03 40.82 -13.91
CA ARG A 8 32.44 41.95 -13.14
C ARG A 8 31.36 41.52 -12.15
N ARG A 9 31.60 41.93 -10.91
CA ARG A 9 30.66 42.13 -9.80
C ARG A 9 29.71 43.30 -10.10
N LEU A 10 28.59 43.42 -9.36
CA LEU A 10 28.35 44.41 -8.28
C LEU A 10 26.85 44.81 -8.16
N ALA A 11 26.29 44.82 -6.93
CA ALA A 11 25.47 45.90 -6.33
C ALA A 11 24.84 45.40 -5.00
N ILE A 12 25.26 45.85 -3.79
CA ILE A 12 24.80 47.04 -3.01
C ILE A 12 23.38 46.80 -2.44
N ALA A 13 23.08 46.63 -1.14
CA ALA A 13 23.38 47.27 0.17
C ALA A 13 22.15 48.01 0.76
N ARG A 14 22.06 48.00 2.12
CA ARG A 14 21.23 48.79 3.10
C ARG A 14 20.13 47.98 3.83
N GLY A 15 19.98 48.00 5.17
CA GLY A 15 20.74 48.70 6.22
C GLY A 15 20.26 48.38 7.66
N MET A 16 21.14 48.67 8.64
CA MET A 16 21.00 49.23 10.02
C MET A 16 19.74 48.90 10.88
N SER A 17 19.75 48.71 12.22
CA SER A 17 20.67 49.15 13.28
C SER A 17 20.25 48.65 14.71
N ILE A 18 21.24 48.26 15.53
CA ILE A 18 21.51 48.58 16.97
C ILE A 18 20.53 48.13 18.10
N ARG A 19 21.01 47.31 19.07
CA ARG A 19 21.37 47.68 20.47
C ARG A 19 21.81 46.47 21.33
N LEU A 20 23.02 46.58 21.89
CA LEU A 20 23.50 45.87 23.07
C LEU A 20 23.15 46.67 24.34
N LYS A 21 22.78 45.98 25.42
CA LYS A 21 22.83 46.48 26.81
C LYS A 21 23.19 45.33 27.75
N ASP A 22 24.16 45.62 28.62
CA ASP A 22 24.64 44.79 29.71
C ASP A 22 23.57 44.48 30.77
N CYS A 23 23.68 43.31 31.40
CA CYS A 23 23.41 43.17 32.82
C CYS A 23 24.19 41.97 33.39
N SER A 24 24.84 42.20 34.52
CA SER A 24 25.74 41.29 35.22
C SER A 24 25.09 40.76 36.50
N ARG A 25 25.62 39.62 36.98
CA ARG A 25 25.48 38.99 38.32
C ARG A 25 24.22 38.16 38.62
N ALA A 26 24.41 36.84 38.67
CA ALA A 26 23.97 35.96 39.77
C ALA A 26 24.75 34.63 39.71
N GLY A 27 25.43 34.26 40.81
CA GLY A 27 26.19 33.00 40.93
C GLY A 27 25.32 31.80 41.34
N PRO A 28 25.88 30.57 41.37
CA PRO A 28 25.12 29.35 41.64
C PRO A 28 25.26 28.88 43.11
N PRO A 29 24.28 28.13 43.64
CA PRO A 29 24.52 27.21 44.75
C PRO A 29 23.89 25.81 44.45
N PRO A 30 24.04 24.79 45.32
CA PRO A 30 25.12 23.82 45.22
C PRO A 30 24.66 22.36 45.00
N ARG A 31 25.68 21.51 44.87
CA ARG A 31 25.69 20.04 44.70
C ARG A 31 24.67 19.26 45.54
N CYS A 32 24.02 18.29 44.89
CA CYS A 32 23.58 17.04 45.51
C CYS A 32 24.13 15.87 44.68
N ALA A 33 24.87 14.99 45.33
CA ALA A 33 25.49 13.82 44.73
C ALA A 33 24.46 12.71 44.52
N LEU A 34 24.41 12.12 43.33
CA LEU A 34 23.84 10.79 43.12
C LEU A 34 24.57 10.12 41.94
N ILE A 35 25.04 8.92 42.25
CA ILE A 35 25.84 8.01 41.43
C ILE A 35 24.96 7.48 40.29
N SER A 36 25.42 7.58 39.05
CA SER A 36 24.94 6.72 37.96
C SER A 36 25.98 6.63 36.85
N ALA A 37 26.43 5.39 36.62
CA ALA A 37 27.37 5.04 35.57
C ALA A 37 26.72 5.19 34.19
N LYS A 38 27.33 5.99 33.32
CA LYS A 38 27.08 5.95 31.87
C LYS A 38 28.40 5.87 31.14
N THR A 39 28.63 4.70 30.55
CA THR A 39 29.72 4.39 29.63
C THR A 39 29.39 5.02 28.27
N THR A 40 30.14 6.05 27.89
CA THR A 40 30.12 6.61 26.53
C THR A 40 31.19 5.91 25.71
N SER A 41 30.78 5.13 24.71
CA SER A 41 31.71 4.68 23.66
C SER A 41 31.69 5.71 22.53
N ALA A 42 32.75 6.49 22.42
CA ALA A 42 33.04 7.34 21.27
C ALA A 42 33.79 6.51 20.22
N ILE A 43 33.15 6.29 19.07
CA ILE A 43 33.79 5.74 17.88
C ILE A 43 34.51 6.88 17.16
N VAL A 44 35.83 6.78 17.07
CA VAL A 44 36.68 7.67 16.27
C VAL A 44 36.66 7.19 14.82
N ALA A 45 36.19 8.06 13.93
CA ALA A 45 36.28 7.91 12.48
C ALA A 45 37.74 8.06 12.02
N ILE A 46 38.27 7.06 11.31
CA ILE A 46 39.51 7.19 10.54
C ILE A 46 39.12 7.32 9.06
N ARG A 47 39.25 8.56 8.56
CA ARG A 47 39.32 8.85 7.12
C ARG A 47 40.69 8.42 6.60
N THR A 48 40.71 7.64 5.53
CA THR A 48 41.92 7.39 4.73
C THR A 48 41.95 8.34 3.53
N SER A 49 43.02 9.12 3.43
CA SER A 49 43.50 9.76 2.21
C SER A 49 44.90 9.20 1.91
N PRO A 50 45.30 9.03 0.63
CA PRO A 50 46.45 8.20 0.28
C PRO A 50 47.75 9.00 0.34
N PHE A 51 48.82 8.40 0.86
CA PHE A 51 50.18 8.89 0.65
C PHE A 51 51.09 7.75 0.20
N ARG A 52 51.77 8.00 -0.93
CA ARG A 52 52.76 7.14 -1.58
C ARG A 52 54.05 7.07 -0.75
N GLY A 53 54.59 5.86 -0.59
CA GLY A 53 55.96 5.65 -0.14
C GLY A 53 56.38 4.19 -0.25
N ARG A 54 57.38 3.89 -1.09
CA ARG A 54 58.01 2.57 -1.25
C ARG A 54 58.90 2.25 -0.03
N PHE A 55 58.92 1.01 0.46
CA PHE A 55 60.12 0.15 0.53
C PHE A 55 59.85 -1.27 1.09
N SER A 56 60.37 -2.26 0.33
CA SER A 56 60.88 -3.63 0.63
C SER A 56 60.25 -4.60 1.64
N ALA A 57 60.26 -5.86 1.21
CA ALA A 57 59.87 -7.09 1.87
C ALA A 57 60.69 -7.47 3.11
N GLY A 58 60.01 -8.11 4.08
CA GLY A 58 60.64 -8.95 5.10
C GLY A 58 60.09 -8.79 6.51
N SER A 59 59.03 -9.53 6.86
CA SER A 59 58.81 -10.16 8.18
C SER A 59 57.36 -10.66 8.29
N ARG A 60 57.07 -11.82 7.70
CA ARG A 60 55.97 -12.69 8.11
C ARG A 60 56.46 -13.50 9.31
N ALA A 61 56.38 -12.94 10.52
CA ALA A 61 56.51 -13.67 11.79
C ALA A 61 56.24 -12.74 13.00
N CYS A 62 55.12 -12.00 13.02
CA CYS A 62 54.75 -11.23 14.22
C CYS A 62 53.24 -10.93 14.35
N SER A 63 52.36 -11.84 13.90
CA SER A 63 50.90 -11.66 14.09
C SER A 63 50.15 -12.90 14.58
N GLU A 64 50.83 -13.99 14.95
CA GLU A 64 50.18 -15.16 15.57
C GLU A 64 50.29 -15.20 17.11
N ARG A 65 51.04 -14.27 17.72
CA ARG A 65 51.28 -14.27 19.18
C ARG A 65 50.39 -13.34 19.99
N ILE A 66 49.62 -12.45 19.33
CA ILE A 66 48.67 -11.53 19.99
C ILE A 66 47.23 -12.09 20.00
N LEU A 67 46.89 -13.04 19.13
CA LEU A 67 45.55 -13.65 19.09
C LEU A 67 45.35 -14.86 20.02
N ARG A 68 46.39 -15.34 20.71
CA ARG A 68 46.26 -16.44 21.69
C ARG A 68 46.09 -15.99 23.15
N GLN A 69 46.17 -14.69 23.46
CA GLN A 69 46.06 -14.19 24.83
C GLN A 69 44.67 -13.59 25.19
N LEU A 70 43.72 -13.55 24.25
CA LEU A 70 42.35 -13.03 24.48
C LEU A 70 41.26 -14.12 24.48
N ALA A 71 41.64 -15.40 24.36
CA ALA A 71 40.70 -16.53 24.39
C ALA A 71 40.69 -17.32 25.72
N ILE A 72 41.29 -16.78 26.80
CA ILE A 72 41.32 -17.42 28.13
C ILE A 72 40.83 -16.43 29.20
N THR A 73 39.64 -15.84 28.99
CA THR A 73 38.89 -15.17 30.08
C THR A 73 37.39 -15.06 29.75
N SER A 74 36.74 -16.15 29.34
CA SER A 74 35.26 -16.23 29.40
C SER A 74 34.72 -17.67 29.37
N MET A 75 35.42 -18.60 30.01
CA MET A 75 34.92 -19.97 30.26
C MET A 75 35.12 -20.35 31.72
N ALA A 76 34.59 -19.53 32.62
CA ALA A 76 34.53 -19.84 34.04
C ALA A 76 33.36 -19.14 34.73
N HIS A 77 32.14 -19.32 34.23
CA HIS A 77 30.89 -19.17 35.01
C HIS A 77 29.75 -19.74 34.18
N LEU A 78 29.50 -21.06 34.32
CA LEU A 78 28.21 -21.75 34.13
C LEU A 78 28.46 -23.27 34.13
N ARG A 79 28.70 -23.80 35.33
CA ARG A 79 28.45 -25.21 35.64
C ARG A 79 27.79 -25.29 37.01
N SER A 80 26.48 -25.43 37.00
CA SER A 80 25.76 -26.21 38.01
C SER A 80 24.43 -26.69 37.44
N LEU A 81 24.34 -28.02 37.23
CA LEU A 81 23.20 -28.90 37.53
C LEU A 81 21.87 -28.60 36.78
N SER A 82 21.16 -29.52 36.12
CA SER A 82 21.09 -30.98 36.11
C SER A 82 20.28 -31.39 34.86
N CYS A 83 20.75 -32.32 34.04
CA CYS A 83 20.30 -33.71 33.94
C CYS A 83 18.77 -33.93 33.80
N GLY A 84 18.35 -34.28 32.58
CA GLY A 84 17.05 -34.88 32.27
C GLY A 84 17.11 -35.53 30.88
N ARG A 85 17.51 -36.81 30.83
CA ARG A 85 17.38 -37.65 29.63
C ARG A 85 15.93 -38.10 29.49
N TYR A 86 15.37 -38.04 28.29
CA TYR A 86 14.46 -39.07 27.79
C TYR A 86 14.63 -39.22 26.27
N SER A 87 14.82 -40.47 25.86
CA SER A 87 14.88 -40.97 24.49
C SER A 87 13.67 -41.88 24.27
N GLY A 88 12.98 -41.79 23.13
CA GLY A 88 12.02 -42.82 22.74
C GLY A 88 11.03 -42.46 21.62
N LEU A 89 11.35 -42.95 20.40
CA LEU A 89 10.48 -43.72 19.48
C LEU A 89 9.15 -43.13 18.92
N SER A 90 9.18 -42.92 17.59
CA SER A 90 8.27 -43.41 16.52
C SER A 90 6.74 -43.28 16.65
N ARG A 91 6.09 -42.58 15.71
CA ARG A 91 5.36 -43.13 14.54
C ARG A 91 4.51 -42.03 13.87
N THR A 92 4.39 -42.18 12.56
CA THR A 92 3.49 -41.52 11.61
C THR A 92 2.01 -41.81 11.91
N GLU A 93 1.13 -40.83 11.77
CA GLU A 93 -0.12 -40.88 10.97
C GLU A 93 -0.93 -39.57 11.12
N ASP A 94 -1.69 -39.27 10.06
CA ASP A 94 -2.54 -38.10 9.80
C ASP A 94 -3.49 -37.67 10.92
N ALA A 95 -3.70 -36.35 11.08
CA ALA A 95 -5.01 -35.72 11.27
C ALA A 95 -4.89 -34.19 11.46
N SER A 96 -5.64 -33.43 10.64
CA SER A 96 -6.22 -32.13 11.02
C SER A 96 -7.65 -32.36 11.57
N PRO A 97 -8.32 -31.42 12.26
CA PRO A 97 -7.91 -30.08 12.68
C PRO A 97 -8.01 -29.85 14.20
N VAL A 98 -7.39 -28.76 14.66
CA VAL A 98 -7.29 -28.34 16.07
C VAL A 98 -8.57 -27.60 16.50
N GLU A 99 -9.24 -28.17 17.50
CA GLU A 99 -10.25 -27.52 18.34
C GLU A 99 -9.61 -26.43 19.22
N THR A 100 -10.27 -25.28 19.36
CA THR A 100 -9.92 -24.22 20.31
C THR A 100 -10.50 -24.53 21.71
N PRO A 101 -9.76 -24.34 22.81
CA PRO A 101 -10.31 -24.53 24.14
C PRO A 101 -11.17 -23.34 24.56
N SER A 102 -12.39 -23.64 25.01
CA SER A 102 -13.32 -22.70 25.63
C SER A 102 -12.76 -22.13 26.94
N GLU A 103 -12.55 -20.82 27.02
CA GLU A 103 -12.48 -20.11 28.30
C GLU A 103 -13.83 -19.44 28.58
N ARG A 104 -14.47 -19.91 29.66
CA ARG A 104 -15.70 -19.35 30.23
C ARG A 104 -15.45 -17.91 30.64
N ARG A 105 -16.19 -16.97 30.04
CA ARG A 105 -16.47 -15.67 30.66
C ARG A 105 -17.96 -15.55 30.95
N THR A 106 -18.22 -15.42 32.24
CA THR A 106 -19.51 -15.18 32.88
C THR A 106 -20.18 -13.94 32.32
N CYS A 107 -21.40 -14.11 31.82
CA CYS A 107 -22.32 -13.02 31.50
C CYS A 107 -22.64 -12.23 32.78
N VAL A 108 -22.41 -10.93 32.73
CA VAL A 108 -22.95 -9.95 33.67
C VAL A 108 -23.89 -9.06 32.89
N THR A 109 -25.19 -9.32 32.98
CA THR A 109 -26.24 -8.32 32.71
C THR A 109 -26.45 -7.50 33.98
N PRO A 110 -26.71 -6.18 33.85
CA PRO A 110 -27.96 -5.73 34.43
C PRO A 110 -28.72 -4.65 33.64
N ALA A 111 -30.04 -4.82 33.68
CA ALA A 111 -31.09 -3.82 33.84
C ALA A 111 -31.42 -2.86 32.69
N SER A 112 -32.48 -3.23 31.99
CA SER A 112 -33.47 -2.34 31.37
C SER A 112 -33.90 -1.20 32.31
N ASN A 113 -33.84 0.03 31.80
CA ASN A 113 -34.75 1.12 32.19
C ASN A 113 -34.87 2.08 31.01
N HIS A 114 -36.01 2.03 30.33
CA HIS A 114 -36.47 3.10 29.44
C HIS A 114 -36.86 4.34 30.26
N PRO A 115 -36.73 5.52 29.65
CA PRO A 115 -37.93 6.27 29.34
C PRO A 115 -38.06 6.41 27.82
N ALA A 116 -39.26 6.10 27.35
CA ALA A 116 -39.72 6.42 26.02
C ALA A 116 -39.95 7.93 25.94
N ASP A 117 -39.11 8.63 25.19
CA ASP A 117 -39.53 9.79 24.42
C ASP A 117 -39.32 9.42 22.95
N ALA A 118 -40.38 8.88 22.38
CA ALA A 118 -40.48 8.55 20.97
C ALA A 118 -40.61 9.85 20.18
N LEU A 119 -39.54 10.25 19.48
CA LEU A 119 -39.71 10.96 18.23
C LEU A 119 -40.33 9.96 17.25
N SER A 120 -41.61 10.17 16.96
CA SER A 120 -42.35 9.45 15.93
C SER A 120 -41.73 9.74 14.57
N VAL A 121 -40.75 8.92 14.18
CA VAL A 121 -40.27 8.83 12.79
C VAL A 121 -41.37 8.18 11.98
N THR A 122 -42.27 9.00 11.45
CA THR A 122 -43.30 8.61 10.49
C THR A 122 -42.74 8.35 9.08
N GLY A 123 -41.42 8.10 8.95
CA GLY A 123 -40.74 7.89 7.66
C GLY A 123 -39.96 6.58 7.52
N ALA A 124 -39.93 5.71 8.54
CA ALA A 124 -39.15 4.47 8.48
C ALA A 124 -39.79 3.40 7.59
N GLU A 125 -41.12 3.43 7.41
CA GLU A 125 -41.84 2.44 6.58
C GLU A 125 -41.87 2.82 5.08
N ASP A 126 -41.70 4.11 4.73
CA ASP A 126 -41.63 4.63 3.34
C ASP A 126 -40.21 4.63 2.73
N ALA A 127 -39.18 4.27 3.51
CA ALA A 127 -37.81 4.18 3.00
C ALA A 127 -37.60 2.98 2.04
N HIS A 128 -38.54 2.04 2.01
CA HIS A 128 -38.42 0.79 1.25
C HIS A 128 -38.61 0.93 -0.27
N GLU A 129 -39.09 2.07 -0.78
CA GLU A 129 -39.26 2.31 -2.24
C GLU A 129 -38.22 3.26 -2.85
N ARG A 130 -37.44 4.00 -2.05
CA ARG A 130 -36.49 4.99 -2.56
C ARG A 130 -35.14 4.36 -2.94
N PRO A 131 -34.60 4.61 -4.15
CA PRO A 131 -33.38 3.97 -4.62
C PRO A 131 -32.15 4.35 -3.80
N ALA A 132 -31.14 3.49 -3.85
CA ALA A 132 -29.78 3.88 -3.51
C ALA A 132 -29.13 4.56 -4.72
N VAL A 133 -28.36 5.62 -4.50
CA VAL A 133 -27.57 6.27 -5.55
C VAL A 133 -26.09 6.07 -5.25
N ILE A 134 -25.36 5.49 -6.19
CA ILE A 134 -23.91 5.29 -6.08
C ILE A 134 -23.23 6.28 -7.01
N VAL A 135 -22.49 7.24 -6.44
CA VAL A 135 -21.82 8.33 -7.15
C VAL A 135 -20.40 7.93 -7.51
N GLY A 136 -20.08 7.94 -8.80
CA GLY A 136 -18.83 7.45 -9.37
C GLY A 136 -18.94 5.96 -9.72
N GLN A 137 -18.98 5.65 -11.00
CA GLN A 137 -19.23 4.29 -11.50
C GLN A 137 -17.95 3.56 -11.93
N GLY A 138 -16.82 3.86 -11.28
CA GLY A 138 -15.55 3.17 -11.52
C GLY A 138 -15.44 1.81 -10.80
N TYR A 139 -14.20 1.35 -10.62
CA TYR A 139 -13.87 0.03 -10.03
C TYR A 139 -14.35 -0.18 -8.59
N VAL A 140 -14.77 0.87 -7.88
CA VAL A 140 -15.40 0.76 -6.55
C VAL A 140 -16.92 0.83 -6.66
N GLY A 141 -17.44 1.87 -7.30
CA GLY A 141 -18.88 2.15 -7.28
C GLY A 141 -19.71 1.19 -8.14
N LEU A 142 -19.21 0.70 -9.27
CA LEU A 142 -19.98 -0.22 -10.11
C LEU A 142 -20.15 -1.60 -9.44
N PRO A 143 -19.10 -2.25 -8.89
CA PRO A 143 -19.28 -3.45 -8.06
C PRO A 143 -20.19 -3.23 -6.85
N LEU A 144 -20.12 -2.07 -6.19
CA LEU A 144 -21.04 -1.75 -5.09
C LEU A 144 -22.50 -1.67 -5.54
N ALA A 145 -22.75 -1.05 -6.71
CA ALA A 145 -24.07 -1.02 -7.32
C ALA A 145 -24.57 -2.42 -7.67
N GLN A 146 -23.71 -3.30 -8.20
CA GLN A 146 -24.04 -4.70 -8.46
C GLN A 146 -24.50 -5.40 -7.18
N ALA A 147 -23.73 -5.27 -6.09
CA ALA A 147 -24.05 -5.91 -4.82
C ALA A 147 -25.40 -5.43 -4.24
N ALA A 148 -25.71 -4.14 -4.36
CA ALA A 148 -26.98 -3.58 -3.92
C ALA A 148 -28.16 -4.11 -4.78
N VAL A 149 -28.00 -4.13 -6.10
CA VAL A 149 -29.02 -4.61 -7.05
C VAL A 149 -29.31 -6.10 -6.87
N ALA A 150 -28.26 -6.91 -6.63
CA ALA A 150 -28.39 -8.35 -6.43
C ALA A 150 -29.28 -8.73 -5.22
N VAL A 151 -29.41 -7.85 -4.23
CA VAL A 151 -30.30 -8.01 -3.07
C VAL A 151 -31.61 -7.22 -3.18
N GLY A 152 -31.95 -6.79 -4.40
CA GLY A 152 -33.21 -6.14 -4.75
C GLY A 152 -33.31 -4.68 -4.32
N ILE A 153 -32.18 -3.97 -4.15
CA ILE A 153 -32.20 -2.51 -3.93
C ILE A 153 -32.28 -1.82 -5.29
N PRO A 154 -33.35 -1.05 -5.59
CA PRO A 154 -33.37 -0.19 -6.78
C PRO A 154 -32.17 0.75 -6.72
N THR A 155 -31.34 0.75 -7.75
CA THR A 155 -30.04 1.43 -7.69
C THR A 155 -29.82 2.30 -8.92
N VAL A 156 -29.44 3.55 -8.67
CA VAL A 156 -28.97 4.48 -9.72
C VAL A 156 -27.46 4.58 -9.62
N GLY A 157 -26.76 4.24 -10.70
CA GLY A 157 -25.35 4.53 -10.87
C GLY A 157 -25.17 5.94 -11.43
N PHE A 158 -24.81 6.90 -10.59
CA PHE A 158 -24.60 8.28 -11.03
C PHE A 158 -23.13 8.51 -11.39
N ASP A 159 -22.87 9.04 -12.58
CA ASP A 159 -21.54 9.46 -13.02
C ASP A 159 -21.63 10.75 -13.85
N VAL A 160 -20.54 11.52 -13.91
CA VAL A 160 -20.49 12.76 -14.71
C VAL A 160 -20.16 12.50 -16.18
N SER A 161 -19.66 11.31 -16.51
CA SER A 161 -19.29 10.94 -17.86
C SER A 161 -20.49 10.37 -18.63
N GLU A 162 -21.05 11.18 -19.53
CA GLU A 162 -22.14 10.75 -20.45
C GLU A 162 -21.76 9.47 -21.21
N SER A 163 -20.53 9.41 -21.74
CA SER A 163 -20.08 8.24 -22.49
C SER A 163 -20.03 6.96 -21.63
N LEU A 164 -19.69 7.07 -20.35
CA LEU A 164 -19.65 5.92 -19.43
C LEU A 164 -21.07 5.46 -19.12
N VAL A 165 -21.95 6.42 -18.83
CA VAL A 165 -23.38 6.15 -18.55
C VAL A 165 -24.08 5.50 -19.74
N ASP A 166 -23.83 5.99 -20.96
CA ASP A 166 -24.39 5.41 -22.18
C ASP A 166 -23.91 3.97 -22.40
N GLN A 167 -22.63 3.69 -22.16
CA GLN A 167 -22.06 2.33 -22.24
C GLN A 167 -22.71 1.38 -21.23
N LEU A 168 -22.82 1.79 -19.96
CA LEU A 168 -23.45 0.98 -18.92
C LEU A 168 -24.91 0.69 -19.24
N ASN A 169 -25.67 1.69 -19.70
CA ASN A 169 -27.07 1.49 -20.10
C ASN A 169 -27.22 0.64 -21.36
N ALA A 170 -26.17 0.51 -22.18
CA ALA A 170 -26.10 -0.43 -23.30
C ALA A 170 -25.64 -1.84 -22.89
N GLY A 171 -25.40 -2.09 -21.60
CA GLY A 171 -24.94 -3.39 -21.09
C GLY A 171 -23.43 -3.62 -21.25
N VAL A 172 -22.64 -2.57 -21.48
CA VAL A 172 -21.18 -2.68 -21.70
C VAL A 172 -20.44 -2.27 -20.43
N SER A 173 -19.62 -3.18 -19.90
CA SER A 173 -18.72 -2.90 -18.78
C SER A 173 -17.47 -2.18 -19.23
N HIS A 174 -16.94 -1.33 -18.35
CA HIS A 174 -15.67 -0.62 -18.56
C HIS A 174 -14.65 -0.92 -17.44
N VAL A 175 -14.98 -1.82 -16.51
CA VAL A 175 -14.12 -2.27 -15.41
C VAL A 175 -13.84 -3.76 -15.57
N ASP A 176 -12.65 -4.20 -15.13
CA ASP A 176 -12.24 -5.60 -15.26
C ASP A 176 -12.98 -6.54 -14.30
N ASP A 177 -13.51 -6.02 -13.19
CA ASP A 177 -14.17 -6.82 -12.14
C ASP A 177 -15.59 -7.28 -12.53
N LEU A 178 -16.17 -6.71 -13.60
CA LEU A 178 -17.53 -7.02 -14.06
C LEU A 178 -17.57 -7.21 -15.57
N SER A 179 -18.25 -8.26 -16.02
CA SER A 179 -18.46 -8.51 -17.45
C SER A 179 -19.69 -7.77 -17.99
N ASP A 180 -19.80 -7.69 -19.32
CA ASP A 180 -21.00 -7.17 -20.00
C ASP A 180 -22.28 -7.94 -19.58
N GLU A 181 -22.17 -9.25 -19.35
CA GLU A 181 -23.27 -10.09 -18.87
C GLU A 181 -23.70 -9.66 -17.45
N ASP A 182 -22.75 -9.36 -16.57
CA ASP A 182 -23.06 -8.87 -15.22
C ASP A 182 -23.81 -7.54 -15.27
N VAL A 183 -23.40 -6.61 -16.13
CA VAL A 183 -24.08 -5.32 -16.32
C VAL A 183 -25.48 -5.54 -16.90
N ALA A 184 -25.65 -6.44 -17.86
CA ALA A 184 -26.97 -6.79 -18.41
C ALA A 184 -27.91 -7.37 -17.33
N VAL A 185 -27.39 -8.24 -16.45
CA VAL A 185 -28.13 -8.77 -15.29
C VAL A 185 -28.52 -7.63 -14.35
N MET A 186 -27.61 -6.72 -14.02
CA MET A 186 -27.90 -5.54 -13.18
C MET A 186 -29.05 -4.71 -13.76
N LEU A 187 -29.00 -4.38 -15.06
CA LEU A 187 -30.05 -3.61 -15.73
C LEU A 187 -31.42 -4.31 -15.63
N SER A 188 -31.45 -5.64 -15.79
CA SER A 188 -32.68 -6.42 -15.67
C SER A 188 -33.26 -6.46 -14.24
N GLN A 189 -32.43 -6.17 -13.23
CA GLN A 189 -32.74 -6.25 -11.81
C GLN A 189 -32.98 -4.89 -11.14
N GLY A 190 -33.05 -3.81 -11.92
CA GLY A 190 -33.37 -2.47 -11.43
C GLY A 190 -32.18 -1.53 -11.24
N PHE A 191 -31.03 -1.85 -11.85
CA PHE A 191 -29.97 -0.88 -12.08
C PHE A 191 -30.31 0.05 -13.24
N ARG A 192 -29.90 1.31 -13.13
CA ARG A 192 -29.77 2.23 -14.28
C ARG A 192 -28.60 3.18 -14.05
N ALA A 193 -27.87 3.51 -15.11
CA ALA A 193 -26.86 4.56 -15.05
C ALA A 193 -27.48 5.92 -15.41
N SER A 194 -26.99 7.01 -14.79
CA SER A 194 -27.52 8.35 -14.99
C SER A 194 -26.45 9.44 -14.85
N VAL A 195 -26.62 10.52 -15.62
CA VAL A 195 -25.90 11.79 -15.45
C VAL A 195 -26.79 12.89 -14.85
N ASP A 196 -28.08 12.60 -14.62
CA ASP A 196 -29.05 13.58 -14.13
C ASP A 196 -28.94 13.73 -12.60
N PRO A 197 -28.49 14.90 -12.09
CA PRO A 197 -28.38 15.10 -10.64
C PRO A 197 -29.74 15.11 -9.94
N GLY A 198 -30.87 15.25 -10.67
CA GLY A 198 -32.21 15.11 -10.13
C GLY A 198 -32.47 13.75 -9.47
N ASP A 199 -31.73 12.71 -9.87
CA ASP A 199 -31.82 11.37 -9.28
C ASP A 199 -31.35 11.32 -7.82
N LEU A 200 -30.53 12.29 -7.38
CA LEU A 200 -30.06 12.40 -6.00
C LEU A 200 -31.19 12.76 -5.03
N ALA A 201 -32.16 13.57 -5.47
CA ALA A 201 -33.29 14.00 -4.64
C ALA A 201 -34.26 12.86 -4.31
N GLY A 202 -34.25 11.78 -5.10
CA GLY A 202 -35.08 10.59 -4.86
C GLY A 202 -34.44 9.56 -3.93
N ALA A 203 -33.18 9.74 -3.54
CA ALA A 203 -32.39 8.71 -2.88
C ALA A 203 -32.75 8.51 -1.40
N SER A 204 -32.72 7.26 -0.93
CA SER A 204 -32.69 6.95 0.52
C SER A 204 -31.26 6.96 1.05
N VAL A 205 -30.33 6.43 0.25
CA VAL A 205 -28.90 6.36 0.54
C VAL A 205 -28.12 6.87 -0.67
N ILE A 206 -27.12 7.72 -0.44
CA ILE A 206 -26.17 8.17 -1.45
C ILE A 206 -24.77 7.75 -1.02
N VAL A 207 -24.06 6.99 -1.85
CA VAL A 207 -22.68 6.56 -1.56
C VAL A 207 -21.70 7.23 -2.52
N ILE A 208 -20.64 7.85 -1.99
CA ILE A 208 -19.64 8.58 -2.78
C ILE A 208 -18.40 7.70 -3.02
N CYS A 209 -18.24 7.21 -4.25
CA CYS A 209 -17.20 6.29 -4.73
C CYS A 209 -16.33 6.92 -5.85
N VAL A 210 -15.98 8.20 -5.72
CA VAL A 210 -15.23 8.95 -6.74
C VAL A 210 -13.72 8.87 -6.51
N PRO A 211 -12.89 9.05 -7.56
CA PRO A 211 -11.45 8.93 -7.43
C PRO A 211 -10.86 10.04 -6.54
N THR A 212 -9.87 9.66 -5.74
CA THR A 212 -9.09 10.54 -4.88
C THR A 212 -7.60 10.37 -5.20
N PRO A 213 -7.09 10.91 -6.32
CA PRO A 213 -5.68 10.79 -6.71
C PRO A 213 -4.78 11.72 -5.89
N LEU A 214 -3.46 11.64 -6.11
CA LEU A 214 -2.53 12.67 -5.64
C LEU A 214 -2.54 13.89 -6.57
N SER A 215 -2.35 15.07 -5.99
CA SER A 215 -2.06 16.31 -6.72
C SER A 215 -0.62 16.31 -7.26
N GLU A 216 -0.30 17.25 -8.14
CA GLU A 216 1.06 17.46 -8.66
C GLU A 216 2.10 17.70 -7.54
N GLU A 217 1.64 18.20 -6.39
CA GLU A 217 2.47 18.46 -5.20
C GLU A 217 2.62 17.22 -4.30
N GLY A 218 2.02 16.08 -4.68
CA GLY A 218 2.08 14.81 -3.95
C GLY A 218 1.17 14.75 -2.72
N GLY A 219 0.23 15.69 -2.58
CA GLY A 219 -0.80 15.67 -1.53
C GLY A 219 -2.13 15.07 -2.03
N PRO A 220 -3.05 14.72 -1.12
CA PRO A 220 -4.40 14.27 -1.48
C PRO A 220 -5.17 15.27 -2.36
N ASP A 221 -5.76 14.82 -3.46
CA ASP A 221 -6.68 15.61 -4.28
C ASP A 221 -8.13 15.22 -3.98
N LEU A 222 -8.87 16.14 -3.35
CA LEU A 222 -10.27 15.95 -2.97
C LEU A 222 -11.27 16.60 -3.95
N ARG A 223 -10.82 17.16 -5.08
CA ARG A 223 -11.70 17.91 -6.00
C ARG A 223 -12.95 17.13 -6.42
N ALA A 224 -12.81 15.84 -6.70
CA ALA A 224 -13.94 14.98 -7.08
C ALA A 224 -14.91 14.73 -5.92
N VAL A 225 -14.40 14.51 -4.71
CA VAL A 225 -15.21 14.34 -3.49
C VAL A 225 -15.98 15.62 -3.17
N GLU A 226 -15.31 16.77 -3.20
CA GLU A 226 -15.96 18.07 -2.98
C GLU A 226 -17.00 18.39 -4.05
N ALA A 227 -16.71 18.10 -5.32
CA ALA A 227 -17.67 18.30 -6.41
C ALA A 227 -18.92 17.44 -6.21
N SER A 228 -18.74 16.16 -5.87
CA SER A 228 -19.83 15.24 -5.56
C SER A 228 -20.65 15.73 -4.38
N ALA A 229 -20.01 16.15 -3.29
CA ALA A 229 -20.68 16.68 -2.12
C ALA A 229 -21.49 17.95 -2.45
N ARG A 230 -20.97 18.84 -3.32
CA ARG A 230 -21.71 20.04 -3.77
C ARG A 230 -22.95 19.68 -4.58
N THR A 231 -22.82 18.77 -5.55
CA THR A 231 -23.96 18.31 -6.35
C THR A 231 -25.03 17.62 -5.47
N ILE A 232 -24.60 16.84 -4.48
CA ILE A 232 -25.49 16.24 -3.49
C ILE A 232 -26.18 17.33 -2.66
N ALA A 233 -25.45 18.33 -2.15
CA ALA A 233 -26.03 19.41 -1.35
C ALA A 233 -27.13 20.18 -2.10
N GLU A 234 -26.98 20.41 -3.40
CA GLU A 234 -27.99 21.07 -4.24
C GLU A 234 -29.30 20.28 -4.37
N HIS A 235 -29.26 18.96 -4.15
CA HIS A 235 -30.38 18.03 -4.33
C HIS A 235 -30.73 17.27 -3.04
N LEU A 236 -30.12 17.62 -1.91
CA LEU A 236 -30.24 16.88 -0.67
C LEU A 236 -31.64 17.08 -0.09
N VAL A 237 -32.30 15.98 0.27
CA VAL A 237 -33.63 15.99 0.88
C VAL A 237 -33.59 15.43 2.31
N PRO A 238 -34.48 15.89 3.21
CA PRO A 238 -34.59 15.32 4.54
C PRO A 238 -34.84 13.80 4.53
N GLY A 239 -34.21 13.09 5.45
CA GLY A 239 -34.21 11.63 5.58
C GLY A 239 -33.13 10.91 4.77
N THR A 240 -32.31 11.63 3.98
CA THR A 240 -31.22 11.01 3.19
C THR A 240 -30.06 10.58 4.09
N THR A 241 -29.47 9.43 3.81
CA THR A 241 -28.17 9.03 4.38
C THR A 241 -27.08 9.14 3.33
N VAL A 242 -26.06 9.97 3.58
CA VAL A 242 -24.88 10.09 2.73
C VAL A 242 -23.73 9.29 3.33
N ILE A 243 -23.02 8.53 2.51
CA ILE A 243 -21.89 7.71 2.92
C ILE A 243 -20.69 8.03 2.04
N LEU A 244 -19.59 8.48 2.65
CA LEU A 244 -18.31 8.62 1.94
C LEU A 244 -17.58 7.27 1.96
N GLU A 245 -17.27 6.75 0.77
CA GLU A 245 -16.54 5.47 0.61
C GLU A 245 -15.18 5.65 -0.10
N SER A 246 -15.04 6.76 -0.82
CA SER A 246 -13.77 7.19 -1.42
C SER A 246 -12.68 7.28 -0.35
N THR A 247 -11.48 6.76 -0.64
CA THR A 247 -10.38 6.72 0.35
C THR A 247 -9.83 8.13 0.60
N THR A 248 -9.89 8.59 1.84
CA THR A 248 -9.49 9.95 2.22
C THR A 248 -8.65 9.98 3.49
N TYR A 249 -8.20 11.16 3.92
CA TYR A 249 -7.50 11.33 5.19
C TYR A 249 -8.47 11.51 6.37
N PRO A 250 -8.05 11.18 7.61
CA PRO A 250 -8.88 11.33 8.79
C PRO A 250 -9.31 12.78 8.99
N GLY A 251 -10.62 12.99 9.11
CA GLY A 251 -11.28 14.28 9.17
C GLY A 251 -11.93 14.71 7.86
N THR A 252 -11.76 14.01 6.74
CA THR A 252 -12.37 14.45 5.47
C THR A 252 -13.90 14.47 5.51
N THR A 253 -14.51 13.44 6.12
CA THR A 253 -15.97 13.36 6.24
C THR A 253 -16.53 14.52 7.08
N GLU A 254 -15.86 14.85 8.20
CA GLU A 254 -16.32 15.87 9.16
C GLU A 254 -15.91 17.30 8.78
N ASP A 255 -14.68 17.50 8.31
CA ASP A 255 -14.09 18.82 8.10
C ASP A 255 -14.28 19.33 6.67
N VAL A 256 -14.61 18.46 5.71
CA VAL A 256 -14.77 18.80 4.28
C VAL A 256 -16.18 18.49 3.77
N VAL A 257 -16.63 17.24 3.90
CA VAL A 257 -17.91 16.82 3.31
C VAL A 257 -19.09 17.39 4.07
N LEU A 258 -19.10 17.31 5.41
CA LEU A 258 -20.18 17.82 6.24
C LEU A 258 -20.49 19.31 5.97
N PRO A 259 -19.52 20.26 6.01
CA PRO A 259 -19.81 21.67 5.75
C PRO A 259 -20.37 21.94 4.34
N ILE A 260 -19.98 21.14 3.35
CA ILE A 260 -20.51 21.26 1.99
C ILE A 260 -21.98 20.81 1.97
N LEU A 261 -22.31 19.67 2.60
CA LEU A 261 -23.68 19.18 2.65
C LEU A 261 -24.59 20.13 3.45
N GLU A 262 -24.12 20.70 4.55
CA GLU A 262 -24.89 21.67 5.35
C GLU A 262 -25.09 23.02 4.64
N SER A 263 -24.35 23.30 3.56
CA SER A 263 -24.62 24.48 2.71
C SER A 263 -25.98 24.42 1.99
N SER A 264 -26.62 23.25 1.96
CA SER A 264 -28.02 23.06 1.53
C SER A 264 -29.03 23.74 2.47
N GLY A 265 -28.61 24.09 3.69
CA GLY A 265 -29.48 24.57 4.77
C GLY A 265 -30.07 23.45 5.64
N LEU A 266 -29.81 22.18 5.31
CA LEU A 266 -30.15 21.02 6.14
C LEU A 266 -29.06 20.75 7.18
N VAL A 267 -29.44 20.18 8.32
CA VAL A 267 -28.55 19.93 9.46
C VAL A 267 -28.33 18.43 9.66
N HIS A 268 -27.07 18.01 9.82
CA HIS A 268 -26.76 16.61 10.11
C HIS A 268 -27.35 16.17 11.46
N GLY A 269 -27.93 14.96 11.49
CA GLY A 269 -28.52 14.36 12.68
C GLY A 269 -29.94 14.84 12.98
N GLU A 270 -30.41 15.87 12.27
CA GLU A 270 -31.80 16.33 12.31
C GLU A 270 -32.49 16.03 10.97
N ASP A 271 -31.88 16.49 9.87
CA ASP A 271 -32.45 16.38 8.53
C ASP A 271 -31.82 15.25 7.70
N PHE A 272 -30.52 14.99 7.84
CA PHE A 272 -29.82 13.94 7.09
C PHE A 272 -28.76 13.24 7.95
N LEU A 273 -28.30 12.08 7.51
CA LEU A 273 -27.25 11.32 8.20
C LEU A 273 -25.98 11.26 7.35
N LEU A 274 -24.81 11.29 7.99
CA LEU A 274 -23.52 11.19 7.32
C LEU A 274 -22.63 10.13 7.98
N ALA A 275 -22.09 9.24 7.15
CA ALA A 275 -21.17 8.18 7.57
C ALA A 275 -20.00 8.02 6.61
N TYR A 276 -19.01 7.25 7.05
CA TYR A 276 -17.88 6.80 6.26
C TYR A 276 -17.79 5.28 6.30
N SER A 277 -17.54 4.67 5.14
CA SER A 277 -17.31 3.23 5.01
C SER A 277 -16.28 2.98 3.92
N PRO A 278 -15.02 2.66 4.24
CA PRO A 278 -13.99 2.50 3.23
C PRO A 278 -14.20 1.23 2.42
N GLU A 279 -13.89 1.30 1.12
CA GLU A 279 -13.71 0.10 0.29
C GLU A 279 -12.47 -0.69 0.78
N ARG A 280 -12.58 -2.02 0.85
CA ARG A 280 -11.55 -2.95 1.38
C ARG A 280 -11.31 -4.18 0.49
N VAL A 281 -12.01 -4.31 -0.64
CA VAL A 281 -11.85 -5.39 -1.62
C VAL A 281 -10.43 -5.43 -2.17
N ASP A 282 -9.90 -6.64 -2.36
CA ASP A 282 -8.63 -6.91 -3.02
C ASP A 282 -8.88 -7.17 -4.52
N PRO A 283 -8.45 -6.27 -5.43
CA PRO A 283 -8.71 -6.42 -6.86
C PRO A 283 -8.22 -7.76 -7.42
N GLY A 284 -9.03 -8.46 -8.20
CA GLY A 284 -8.71 -9.78 -8.75
C GLY A 284 -8.63 -10.93 -7.72
N SER A 285 -9.09 -10.73 -6.49
CA SER A 285 -9.19 -11.80 -5.50
C SER A 285 -10.35 -12.74 -5.82
N THR A 286 -10.07 -14.03 -6.02
CA THR A 286 -11.11 -15.07 -6.19
C THR A 286 -11.73 -15.53 -4.88
N ARG A 287 -11.15 -15.13 -3.74
CA ARG A 287 -11.56 -15.57 -2.40
C ARG A 287 -12.34 -14.51 -1.63
N TYR A 288 -12.01 -13.24 -1.82
CA TYR A 288 -12.57 -12.12 -1.06
C TYR A 288 -13.14 -11.09 -2.02
N GLY A 289 -14.44 -10.83 -1.90
CA GLY A 289 -15.17 -9.80 -2.64
C GLY A 289 -15.98 -8.94 -1.68
N ILE A 290 -16.95 -8.17 -2.20
CA ILE A 290 -17.77 -7.26 -1.40
C ILE A 290 -18.53 -8.01 -0.30
N THR A 291 -19.14 -9.14 -0.63
CA THR A 291 -20.04 -9.86 0.29
C THR A 291 -19.35 -10.41 1.53
N ASN A 292 -18.14 -10.97 1.41
CA ASN A 292 -17.46 -11.66 2.51
C ASN A 292 -16.27 -10.90 3.10
N THR A 293 -15.96 -9.70 2.60
CA THR A 293 -14.98 -8.80 3.22
C THR A 293 -15.69 -7.96 4.28
N PRO A 294 -15.28 -7.99 5.56
CA PRO A 294 -15.95 -7.22 6.59
C PRO A 294 -15.98 -5.73 6.27
N LYS A 295 -17.15 -5.10 6.35
CA LYS A 295 -17.34 -3.69 6.02
C LYS A 295 -17.22 -2.83 7.28
N LEU A 296 -16.24 -1.94 7.33
CA LEU A 296 -16.13 -0.96 8.43
C LEU A 296 -17.17 0.15 8.23
N VAL A 297 -17.87 0.56 9.29
CA VAL A 297 -18.83 1.68 9.22
C VAL A 297 -18.65 2.59 10.43
N GLY A 298 -18.41 3.87 10.18
CA GLY A 298 -18.36 4.91 11.21
C GLY A 298 -19.22 6.10 10.81
N GLY A 299 -20.29 6.37 11.56
CA GLY A 299 -21.15 7.55 11.41
C GLY A 299 -20.68 8.74 12.25
N LEU A 300 -21.10 9.96 11.89
CA LEU A 300 -20.93 11.13 12.76
C LEU A 300 -21.87 11.09 13.98
N SER A 301 -22.86 10.19 13.99
CA SER A 301 -23.70 9.87 15.13
C SER A 301 -23.94 8.36 15.22
N ALA A 302 -24.38 7.87 16.37
CA ALA A 302 -24.76 6.47 16.56
C ALA A 302 -25.90 6.05 15.61
N GLU A 303 -26.80 6.97 15.29
CA GLU A 303 -27.87 6.73 14.32
C GLU A 303 -27.33 6.62 12.89
N ALA A 304 -26.42 7.50 12.47
CA ALA A 304 -25.77 7.40 11.17
C ALA A 304 -25.03 6.05 11.02
N THR A 305 -24.30 5.62 12.05
CA THR A 305 -23.65 4.30 12.07
C THR A 305 -24.67 3.18 11.92
N ARG A 306 -25.79 3.24 12.65
CA ARG A 306 -26.85 2.21 12.62
C ARG A 306 -27.49 2.11 11.23
N VAL A 307 -27.86 3.24 10.63
CA VAL A 307 -28.52 3.27 9.31
C VAL A 307 -27.57 2.81 8.21
N ALA A 308 -26.33 3.33 8.18
CA ALA A 308 -25.32 2.90 7.23
C ALA A 308 -24.98 1.40 7.39
N SER A 309 -24.90 0.90 8.63
CA SER A 309 -24.67 -0.53 8.88
C SER A 309 -25.83 -1.39 8.40
N GLY A 310 -27.07 -0.91 8.56
CA GLY A 310 -28.26 -1.57 8.03
C GLY A 310 -28.27 -1.63 6.51
N PHE A 311 -27.79 -0.58 5.83
CA PHE A 311 -27.66 -0.57 4.37
C PHE A 311 -26.67 -1.63 3.88
N TYR A 312 -25.42 -1.60 4.35
CA TYR A 312 -24.40 -2.57 3.93
C TYR A 312 -24.72 -4.01 4.38
N GLY A 313 -25.33 -4.18 5.56
CA GLY A 313 -25.70 -5.49 6.09
C GLY A 313 -26.76 -6.24 5.28
N ARG A 314 -27.33 -5.61 4.23
CA ARG A 314 -28.20 -6.28 3.27
C ARG A 314 -27.43 -7.13 2.25
N PHE A 315 -26.17 -6.79 1.95
CA PHE A 315 -25.37 -7.44 0.90
C PHE A 315 -23.93 -7.79 1.34
N VAL A 316 -23.55 -7.47 2.57
CA VAL A 316 -22.29 -7.89 3.21
C VAL A 316 -22.58 -8.78 4.42
N GLU A 317 -21.81 -9.85 4.59
CA GLU A 317 -21.94 -10.84 5.66
C GLU A 317 -21.60 -10.28 7.05
N GLU A 318 -20.54 -9.46 7.14
CA GLU A 318 -20.09 -8.87 8.39
C GLU A 318 -19.93 -7.36 8.26
N VAL A 319 -20.72 -6.61 9.03
CA VAL A 319 -20.54 -5.17 9.22
C VAL A 319 -19.93 -4.91 10.58
N VAL A 320 -18.85 -4.14 10.61
CA VAL A 320 -18.07 -3.84 11.80
C VAL A 320 -18.21 -2.34 12.10
N PRO A 321 -19.13 -1.96 13.01
CA PRO A 321 -19.29 -0.56 13.41
C PRO A 321 -18.08 -0.11 14.24
N VAL A 322 -17.59 1.10 13.97
CA VAL A 322 -16.56 1.78 14.76
C VAL A 322 -17.11 3.06 15.38
N SER A 323 -16.34 3.71 16.25
CA SER A 323 -16.79 4.84 17.07
C SER A 323 -17.18 6.08 16.26
N GLY A 324 -16.61 6.26 15.07
CA GLY A 324 -16.85 7.44 14.25
C GLY A 324 -16.15 7.37 12.89
N THR A 325 -16.40 8.40 12.07
CA THR A 325 -15.82 8.52 10.73
C THR A 325 -14.30 8.55 10.75
N LYS A 326 -13.70 9.31 11.68
CA LYS A 326 -12.24 9.43 11.83
C LYS A 326 -11.56 8.08 12.11
N GLU A 327 -12.15 7.23 12.93
CA GLU A 327 -11.60 5.89 13.17
C GLU A 327 -11.70 5.00 11.93
N ALA A 328 -12.82 5.05 11.19
CA ALA A 328 -13.00 4.29 9.97
C ALA A 328 -12.04 4.76 8.85
N GLU A 329 -11.88 6.08 8.67
CA GLU A 329 -10.90 6.69 7.75
C GLU A 329 -9.47 6.26 8.11
N THR A 330 -9.12 6.34 9.40
CA THR A 330 -7.78 5.98 9.89
C THR A 330 -7.51 4.48 9.73
N ALA A 331 -8.49 3.62 9.96
CA ALA A 331 -8.33 2.17 9.81
C ALA A 331 -7.89 1.80 8.39
N LYS A 332 -8.52 2.40 7.37
CA LYS A 332 -8.14 2.18 5.97
C LYS A 332 -6.69 2.58 5.69
N LEU A 333 -6.28 3.76 6.15
CA LEU A 333 -4.90 4.22 5.96
C LEU A 333 -3.89 3.38 6.74
N LEU A 334 -4.27 2.90 7.93
CA LEU A 334 -3.43 2.01 8.73
C LEU A 334 -3.20 0.67 8.03
N GLU A 335 -4.23 0.08 7.41
CA GLU A 335 -4.11 -1.17 6.64
C GLU A 335 -3.06 -1.05 5.52
N ASN A 336 -3.14 0.02 4.73
CA ASN A 336 -2.23 0.23 3.61
C ASN A 336 -0.83 0.67 4.08
N THR A 337 -0.74 1.49 5.13
CA THR A 337 0.54 1.87 5.75
C THR A 337 1.26 0.65 6.34
N TYR A 338 0.52 -0.23 7.02
CA TYR A 338 1.07 -1.47 7.57
C TYR A 338 1.65 -2.35 6.45
N ARG A 339 0.90 -2.53 5.37
CA ARG A 339 1.36 -3.29 4.20
C ARG A 339 2.62 -2.67 3.57
N HIS A 340 2.63 -1.35 3.35
CA HIS A 340 3.75 -0.62 2.76
C HIS A 340 5.05 -0.77 3.58
N VAL A 341 4.96 -0.56 4.90
CA VAL A 341 6.11 -0.64 5.81
C VAL A 341 6.66 -2.06 5.90
N ASN A 342 5.81 -3.08 5.94
CA ASN A 342 6.29 -4.46 6.00
C ASN A 342 6.90 -4.93 4.68
N ILE A 343 6.39 -4.48 3.53
CA ILE A 343 7.04 -4.74 2.25
C ILE A 343 8.43 -4.07 2.22
N ALA A 344 8.54 -2.81 2.68
CA ALA A 344 9.82 -2.12 2.77
C ALA A 344 10.82 -2.86 3.67
N LEU A 345 10.36 -3.32 4.84
CA LEU A 345 11.19 -4.12 5.75
C LEU A 345 11.72 -5.37 5.05
N VAL A 346 10.87 -6.13 4.36
CA VAL A 346 11.31 -7.36 3.69
C VAL A 346 12.20 -7.07 2.46
N ASN A 347 11.96 -5.97 1.76
CA ASN A 347 12.84 -5.50 0.68
C ASN A 347 14.23 -5.09 1.19
N GLU A 348 14.31 -4.38 2.32
CA GLU A 348 15.57 -4.09 3.00
C GLU A 348 16.26 -5.39 3.46
N MET A 349 15.48 -6.36 3.94
CA MET A 349 15.99 -7.69 4.30
C MET A 349 16.60 -8.42 3.12
N ALA A 350 15.95 -8.44 1.95
CA ALA A 350 16.49 -9.08 0.76
C ALA A 350 17.88 -8.52 0.39
N ARG A 351 18.06 -7.20 0.47
CA ARG A 351 19.33 -6.55 0.17
C ARG A 351 20.46 -6.99 1.09
N PHE A 352 20.27 -6.93 2.41
CA PHE A 352 21.36 -7.31 3.32
C PHE A 352 21.55 -8.83 3.37
N CYS A 353 20.49 -9.62 3.20
CA CYS A 353 20.59 -11.08 3.14
C CYS A 353 21.46 -11.48 1.95
N HIS A 354 21.28 -10.84 0.79
CA HIS A 354 22.17 -11.03 -0.36
C HIS A 354 23.63 -10.69 -0.03
N ASP A 355 23.90 -9.53 0.59
CA ASP A 355 25.27 -9.12 0.98
C ASP A 355 25.92 -10.09 1.99
N LEU A 356 25.11 -10.85 2.73
CA LEU A 356 25.53 -11.85 3.72
C LEU A 356 25.53 -13.29 3.19
N ASP A 357 25.20 -13.51 1.91
CA ASP A 357 25.05 -14.85 1.30
C ASP A 357 23.98 -15.71 2.02
N ILE A 358 22.82 -15.09 2.31
CA ILE A 358 21.67 -15.72 2.98
C ILE A 358 20.46 -15.69 2.03
N ASP A 359 19.80 -16.84 1.86
CA ASP A 359 18.54 -16.93 1.10
C ASP A 359 17.37 -16.33 1.92
N ILE A 360 16.92 -15.15 1.52
CA ILE A 360 15.79 -14.46 2.16
C ILE A 360 14.47 -15.24 2.05
N TRP A 361 14.27 -16.01 0.98
CA TRP A 361 13.05 -16.80 0.78
C TRP A 361 12.97 -17.93 1.81
N GLU A 362 14.09 -18.58 2.08
CA GLU A 362 14.20 -19.60 3.13
C GLU A 362 14.02 -19.01 4.53
N VAL A 363 14.57 -17.82 4.78
CA VAL A 363 14.36 -17.08 6.04
C VAL A 363 12.87 -16.77 6.24
N ILE A 364 12.19 -16.24 5.22
CA ILE A 364 10.75 -15.92 5.28
C ILE A 364 9.93 -17.20 5.46
N ARG A 365 10.27 -18.28 4.75
CA ARG A 365 9.60 -19.59 4.88
C ARG A 365 9.71 -20.11 6.31
N GLY A 366 10.90 -20.07 6.90
CA GLY A 366 11.15 -20.48 8.29
C GLY A 366 10.44 -19.58 9.31
N ALA A 367 10.51 -18.25 9.16
CA ALA A 367 9.80 -17.32 10.03
C ALA A 367 8.27 -17.49 9.95
N GLY A 368 7.77 -17.79 8.74
CA GLY A 368 6.36 -18.04 8.43
C GLY A 368 5.75 -19.25 9.15
N THR A 369 6.56 -20.18 9.67
CA THR A 369 6.03 -21.31 10.46
C THR A 369 5.56 -20.90 11.85
N LYS A 370 5.85 -19.67 12.28
CA LYS A 370 5.40 -19.15 13.57
C LYS A 370 3.92 -18.74 13.49
N PRO A 371 3.03 -19.34 14.29
CA PRO A 371 1.59 -19.13 14.13
C PRO A 371 1.08 -17.78 14.67
N PHE A 372 1.93 -16.94 15.25
CA PHE A 372 1.55 -15.64 15.81
C PHE A 372 2.65 -14.60 15.67
N GLY A 373 2.25 -13.33 15.53
CA GLY A 373 3.16 -12.18 15.52
C GLY A 373 4.09 -12.10 14.30
N PHE A 374 3.83 -12.89 13.25
CA PHE A 374 4.52 -12.81 11.97
C PHE A 374 3.52 -13.01 10.84
N GLN A 375 3.19 -11.93 10.14
CA GLN A 375 2.47 -12.01 8.88
C GLN A 375 3.49 -12.04 7.75
N LYS A 376 3.36 -13.00 6.84
CA LYS A 376 4.29 -13.16 5.73
C LYS A 376 4.14 -12.02 4.72
N PHE A 377 5.23 -11.32 4.48
CA PHE A 377 5.44 -10.44 3.33
C PHE A 377 6.63 -10.98 2.53
N THR A 378 6.69 -10.67 1.24
CA THR A 378 7.73 -11.16 0.33
C THR A 378 8.40 -9.99 -0.38
N PRO A 379 9.71 -10.07 -0.68
CA PRO A 379 10.39 -9.02 -1.41
C PRO A 379 9.89 -8.97 -2.86
N GLY A 380 10.23 -7.88 -3.55
CA GLY A 380 9.84 -7.71 -4.95
C GLY A 380 10.60 -6.58 -5.65
N PRO A 381 10.32 -6.38 -6.95
CA PRO A 381 10.98 -5.35 -7.75
C PRO A 381 10.57 -3.92 -7.37
N GLY A 382 9.57 -3.79 -6.51
CA GLY A 382 9.01 -2.54 -6.02
C GLY A 382 7.60 -2.78 -5.51
N VAL A 383 6.87 -1.70 -5.28
CA VAL A 383 5.46 -1.71 -4.87
C VAL A 383 4.66 -0.98 -5.94
N GLY A 384 3.53 -1.55 -6.35
CA GLY A 384 2.63 -0.94 -7.33
C GLY A 384 1.16 -0.97 -6.93
N GLY A 385 0.29 -0.58 -7.87
CA GLY A 385 -1.14 -0.37 -7.66
C GLY A 385 -1.44 1.01 -7.05
N HIS A 386 -2.73 1.34 -6.87
CA HIS A 386 -3.13 2.65 -6.34
C HIS A 386 -2.88 2.77 -4.84
N CYS A 387 -3.34 1.80 -4.05
CA CYS A 387 -3.52 2.07 -2.62
C CYS A 387 -2.21 2.08 -1.81
N ILE A 388 -1.23 1.22 -2.14
CA ILE A 388 -0.01 1.07 -1.32
C ILE A 388 1.00 2.21 -1.57
N PRO A 389 1.27 2.63 -2.82
CA PRO A 389 2.18 3.74 -3.08
C PRO A 389 1.59 5.11 -2.76
N ILE A 390 0.26 5.25 -2.75
CA ILE A 390 -0.43 6.54 -2.65
C ILE A 390 -0.94 6.81 -1.24
N ASP A 391 -1.77 5.93 -0.66
CA ASP A 391 -2.51 6.20 0.57
C ASP A 391 -1.62 6.54 1.78
N PRO A 392 -0.43 5.92 1.98
CA PRO A 392 0.45 6.31 3.07
C PRO A 392 0.88 7.79 3.01
N ASN A 393 0.95 8.38 1.81
CA ASN A 393 1.25 9.80 1.65
C ASN A 393 0.11 10.70 2.16
N TYR A 394 -1.14 10.21 2.20
CA TYR A 394 -2.28 10.95 2.75
C TYR A 394 -2.09 11.15 4.25
N LEU A 395 -1.69 10.08 4.93
CA LEU A 395 -1.42 10.11 6.36
C LEU A 395 -0.22 11.00 6.67
N SER A 396 0.87 10.87 5.89
CA SER A 396 2.05 11.74 6.04
C SER A 396 1.72 13.22 5.82
N PHE A 397 0.96 13.53 4.77
CA PHE A 397 0.47 14.88 4.47
C PHE A 397 -0.38 15.44 5.61
N GLN A 398 -1.37 14.68 6.08
CA GLN A 398 -2.29 15.13 7.12
C GLN A 398 -1.54 15.38 8.44
N VAL A 399 -0.65 14.48 8.85
CA VAL A 399 0.18 14.64 10.05
C VAL A 399 1.07 15.89 9.93
N ARG A 400 1.72 16.08 8.78
CA ARG A 400 2.57 17.25 8.55
C ARG A 400 1.77 18.55 8.59
N LYS A 401 0.61 18.58 7.93
CA LYS A 401 -0.25 19.77 7.82
C LYS A 401 -0.90 20.15 9.16
N THR A 402 -1.42 19.17 9.89
CA THR A 402 -2.22 19.42 11.11
C THR A 402 -1.39 19.41 12.39
N LEU A 403 -0.39 18.54 12.50
CA LEU A 403 0.40 18.35 13.73
C LEU A 403 1.82 18.94 13.63
N GLY A 404 2.28 19.30 12.44
CA GLY A 404 3.55 19.99 12.23
C GLY A 404 4.81 19.14 12.38
N TYR A 405 4.69 17.81 12.50
CA TYR A 405 5.83 16.89 12.53
C TYR A 405 5.74 15.85 11.39
N GLN A 406 6.86 15.17 11.12
CA GLN A 406 6.96 14.19 10.02
C GLN A 406 6.56 12.79 10.47
N PHE A 407 5.89 12.05 9.59
CA PHE A 407 5.63 10.63 9.80
C PHE A 407 6.74 9.74 9.22
N ARG A 408 7.84 9.64 9.98
CA ARG A 408 9.13 9.10 9.51
C ARG A 408 9.10 7.66 8.96
N PHE A 409 8.26 6.78 9.54
CA PHE A 409 8.20 5.37 9.10
C PHE A 409 7.70 5.24 7.67
N VAL A 410 6.71 6.04 7.28
CA VAL A 410 6.16 6.05 5.92
C VAL A 410 7.19 6.56 4.92
N GLU A 411 7.87 7.65 5.26
CA GLU A 411 8.93 8.24 4.41
C GLU A 411 10.08 7.25 4.18
N LEU A 412 10.53 6.56 5.23
CA LEU A 412 11.58 5.53 5.11
C LEU A 412 11.12 4.34 4.28
N ALA A 413 9.90 3.85 4.50
CA ALA A 413 9.35 2.76 3.70
C ALA A 413 9.25 3.14 2.22
N GLN A 414 8.86 4.39 1.93
CA GLN A 414 8.83 4.92 0.57
C GLN A 414 10.22 4.97 -0.06
N GLU A 415 11.23 5.45 0.67
CA GLU A 415 12.62 5.50 0.19
C GLU A 415 13.13 4.10 -0.18
N ILE A 416 12.94 3.13 0.71
CA ILE A 416 13.37 1.74 0.49
C ILE A 416 12.65 1.15 -0.72
N ASN A 417 11.32 1.21 -0.76
CA ASN A 417 10.53 0.62 -1.84
C ASN A 417 10.84 1.28 -3.21
N ASN A 418 11.03 2.59 -3.25
CA ASN A 418 11.40 3.31 -4.47
C ASN A 418 12.83 3.00 -4.95
N SER A 419 13.71 2.51 -4.05
CA SER A 419 15.07 2.10 -4.41
C SER A 419 15.13 0.72 -5.08
N MET A 420 14.10 -0.13 -4.88
CA MET A 420 14.10 -1.52 -5.36
C MET A 420 14.24 -1.68 -6.87
N PRO A 421 13.62 -0.87 -7.74
CA PRO A 421 13.83 -0.96 -9.18
C PRO A 421 15.30 -0.78 -9.59
N THR A 422 16.01 0.13 -8.92
CA THR A 422 17.45 0.35 -9.17
C THR A 422 18.28 -0.82 -8.67
N TYR A 423 17.91 -1.38 -7.50
CA TYR A 423 18.57 -2.57 -6.95
C TYR A 423 18.38 -3.80 -7.86
N VAL A 424 17.17 -4.06 -8.33
CA VAL A 424 16.88 -5.13 -9.31
C VAL A 424 17.71 -4.97 -10.57
N ALA A 425 17.79 -3.77 -11.15
CA ALA A 425 18.61 -3.53 -12.33
C ALA A 425 20.12 -3.74 -12.07
N ALA A 426 20.59 -3.49 -10.84
CA ALA A 426 21.96 -3.79 -10.45
C ALA A 426 22.21 -5.31 -10.37
N ARG A 427 21.31 -6.06 -9.71
CA ARG A 427 21.36 -7.53 -9.61
C ARG A 427 21.31 -8.21 -10.99
N ILE A 428 20.50 -7.71 -11.92
CA ILE A 428 20.48 -8.17 -13.33
C ILE A 428 21.87 -7.99 -13.97
N GLY A 429 22.52 -6.85 -13.74
CA GLY A 429 23.87 -6.61 -14.24
C GLY A 429 24.92 -7.51 -13.60
N GLU A 430 24.78 -7.84 -12.31
CA GLU A 430 25.65 -8.79 -11.61
C GLU A 430 25.49 -10.21 -12.16
N ALA A 431 24.26 -10.69 -12.36
CA ALA A 431 23.98 -11.99 -12.97
C ALA A 431 24.57 -12.12 -14.40
N LEU A 432 24.44 -11.08 -15.22
CA LEU A 432 25.06 -11.05 -16.55
C LEU A 432 26.60 -11.08 -16.48
N ASN A 433 27.20 -10.44 -15.48
CA ASN A 433 28.65 -10.42 -15.31
C ASN A 433 29.22 -11.80 -14.96
N GLU A 434 28.46 -12.68 -14.29
CA GLU A 434 28.88 -14.07 -14.02
C GLU A 434 29.12 -14.85 -15.31
N VAL A 435 28.34 -14.57 -16.36
CA VAL A 435 28.54 -15.12 -17.72
C VAL A 435 29.33 -14.19 -18.64
N ARG A 436 29.99 -13.18 -18.08
CA ARG A 436 30.86 -12.21 -18.78
C ARG A 436 30.14 -11.38 -19.85
N LYS A 437 28.84 -11.13 -19.68
CA LYS A 437 28.06 -10.21 -20.53
C LYS A 437 27.87 -8.88 -19.79
N PRO A 438 28.08 -7.71 -20.44
CA PRO A 438 27.75 -6.42 -19.85
C PRO A 438 26.25 -6.14 -19.97
N LEU A 439 25.67 -5.42 -19.01
CA LEU A 439 24.28 -4.98 -19.13
C LEU A 439 24.02 -4.07 -20.36
N ASN A 440 25.02 -3.25 -20.74
CA ASN A 440 24.93 -2.41 -21.92
C ASN A 440 24.98 -3.27 -23.19
N GLY A 441 23.90 -3.23 -23.97
CA GLY A 441 23.75 -4.01 -25.20
C GLY A 441 23.16 -5.40 -25.00
N SER A 442 23.02 -5.88 -23.76
CA SER A 442 22.36 -7.17 -23.50
C SER A 442 20.86 -7.11 -23.75
N LYS A 443 20.32 -8.20 -24.30
CA LYS A 443 18.89 -8.44 -24.51
C LYS A 443 18.25 -8.90 -23.19
N VAL A 444 17.36 -8.07 -22.64
CA VAL A 444 16.67 -8.35 -21.37
C VAL A 444 15.18 -8.53 -21.67
N LEU A 445 14.68 -9.75 -21.48
CA LEU A 445 13.26 -10.06 -21.61
C LEU A 445 12.57 -9.93 -20.24
N LEU A 446 11.61 -9.02 -20.14
CA LEU A 446 10.80 -8.84 -18.93
C LEU A 446 9.50 -9.63 -19.04
N LEU A 447 9.22 -10.48 -18.05
CA LEU A 447 7.99 -11.26 -17.95
C LEU A 447 7.04 -10.64 -16.93
N GLY A 448 5.87 -10.20 -17.42
CA GLY A 448 4.80 -9.61 -16.62
C GLY A 448 5.07 -8.15 -16.26
N VAL A 449 4.28 -7.22 -16.81
CA VAL A 449 4.48 -5.77 -16.67
C VAL A 449 3.37 -5.09 -15.88
N THR A 450 2.38 -5.85 -15.44
CA THR A 450 1.28 -5.37 -14.59
C THR A 450 1.73 -5.17 -13.13
N TYR A 451 0.91 -4.52 -12.31
CA TYR A 451 1.25 -4.33 -10.89
C TYR A 451 0.94 -5.57 -10.03
N LYS A 452 0.03 -6.44 -10.48
CA LYS A 452 -0.38 -7.70 -9.84
C LYS A 452 -0.50 -8.80 -10.91
N PRO A 453 -0.17 -10.07 -10.59
CA PRO A 453 -0.41 -11.17 -11.53
C PRO A 453 -1.88 -11.28 -11.92
N ASP A 454 -2.09 -11.88 -13.09
CA ASP A 454 -3.39 -12.30 -13.65
C ASP A 454 -4.43 -11.19 -13.92
N ILE A 455 -4.00 -9.92 -13.98
CA ILE A 455 -4.83 -8.78 -14.37
C ILE A 455 -4.10 -7.90 -15.39
N ALA A 456 -4.83 -7.06 -16.14
CA ALA A 456 -4.28 -6.17 -17.17
C ALA A 456 -3.77 -4.82 -16.63
N ASP A 457 -3.91 -4.57 -15.32
CA ASP A 457 -3.66 -3.27 -14.73
C ASP A 457 -2.15 -2.94 -14.61
N GLN A 458 -1.75 -1.87 -15.29
CA GLN A 458 -0.37 -1.37 -15.35
C GLN A 458 -0.11 -0.16 -14.44
N ARG A 459 -1.14 0.33 -13.72
CA ARG A 459 -1.06 1.57 -12.93
C ARG A 459 -0.04 1.40 -11.80
N GLU A 460 0.88 2.36 -11.71
CA GLU A 460 2.01 2.35 -10.77
C GLU A 460 2.82 1.03 -10.76
N SER A 461 2.86 0.28 -11.87
CA SER A 461 3.60 -0.98 -11.93
C SER A 461 5.10 -0.78 -11.66
N PRO A 462 5.74 -1.61 -10.80
CA PRO A 462 7.17 -1.53 -10.54
C PRO A 462 8.01 -1.90 -11.77
N ALA A 463 7.41 -2.55 -12.77
CA ALA A 463 8.08 -2.87 -14.03
C ALA A 463 8.53 -1.62 -14.80
N VAL A 464 7.76 -0.53 -14.73
CA VAL A 464 8.05 0.70 -15.48
C VAL A 464 9.36 1.35 -14.98
N PRO A 465 9.56 1.60 -13.67
CA PRO A 465 10.85 2.04 -13.15
C PRO A 465 12.00 1.07 -13.47
N VAL A 466 11.81 -0.25 -13.37
CA VAL A 466 12.87 -1.24 -13.70
C VAL A 466 13.30 -1.09 -15.16
N ALA A 467 12.36 -1.06 -16.10
CA ALA A 467 12.67 -0.90 -17.52
C ALA A 467 13.31 0.45 -17.85
N LYS A 468 12.92 1.54 -17.16
CA LYS A 468 13.59 2.84 -17.30
C LYS A 468 15.07 2.74 -16.92
N VAL A 469 15.39 2.18 -15.75
CA VAL A 469 16.79 2.03 -15.30
C VAL A 469 17.59 1.13 -16.25
N LEU A 470 17.02 0.03 -16.73
CA LEU A 470 17.66 -0.87 -17.71
C LEU A 470 17.96 -0.13 -19.03
N ARG A 471 17.00 0.62 -19.57
CA ARG A 471 17.18 1.40 -20.82
C ARG A 471 18.18 2.54 -20.65
N GLU A 472 18.20 3.21 -19.50
CA GLU A 472 19.22 4.22 -19.17
C GLU A 472 20.63 3.62 -19.20
N LYS A 473 20.78 2.38 -18.69
CA LYS A 473 22.00 1.57 -18.75
C LYS A 473 22.27 0.92 -20.12
N LYS A 474 21.45 1.24 -21.13
CA LYS A 474 21.57 0.79 -22.53
C LYS A 474 21.31 -0.70 -22.75
N ALA A 475 20.58 -1.36 -21.85
CA ALA A 475 20.05 -2.71 -22.14
C ALA A 475 18.98 -2.64 -23.24
N LEU A 476 18.90 -3.70 -24.04
CA LEU A 476 17.87 -3.89 -25.06
C LEU A 476 16.68 -4.59 -24.43
N VAL A 477 15.69 -3.82 -23.97
CA VAL A 477 14.53 -4.33 -23.23
C VAL A 477 13.42 -4.77 -24.20
N SER A 478 12.96 -6.00 -24.05
CA SER A 478 11.71 -6.53 -24.59
C SER A 478 10.81 -6.98 -23.45
N PHE A 479 9.51 -7.20 -23.71
CA PHE A 479 8.60 -7.69 -22.69
C PHE A 479 7.58 -8.67 -23.25
N HIS A 480 7.18 -9.62 -22.42
CA HIS A 480 6.03 -10.47 -22.65
C HIS A 480 5.06 -10.33 -21.46
N ASP A 481 3.78 -10.14 -21.77
CA ASP A 481 2.69 -10.16 -20.79
C ASP A 481 1.41 -10.66 -21.48
N PRO A 482 0.74 -11.70 -20.97
CA PRO A 482 -0.45 -12.25 -21.59
C PRO A 482 -1.64 -11.26 -21.65
N TYR A 483 -1.68 -10.27 -20.75
CA TYR A 483 -2.78 -9.31 -20.60
C TYR A 483 -2.48 -7.93 -21.18
N VAL A 484 -1.24 -7.68 -21.62
CA VAL A 484 -0.79 -6.37 -22.13
C VAL A 484 -0.18 -6.50 -23.52
N GLU A 485 -0.85 -5.95 -24.53
CA GLU A 485 -0.35 -5.95 -25.92
C GLU A 485 0.67 -4.84 -26.18
N THR A 486 0.40 -3.63 -25.67
CA THR A 486 1.28 -2.47 -25.80
C THR A 486 1.62 -1.91 -24.43
N TRP A 487 2.91 -1.75 -24.15
CA TRP A 487 3.42 -1.24 -22.89
C TRP A 487 4.13 0.10 -23.05
N PHE A 488 3.77 1.10 -22.24
CA PHE A 488 4.33 2.45 -22.32
C PHE A 488 5.43 2.66 -21.28
N VAL A 489 6.67 2.91 -21.74
CA VAL A 489 7.85 3.13 -20.89
C VAL A 489 8.63 4.35 -21.35
N GLY A 490 8.77 5.34 -20.47
CA GLY A 490 9.70 6.47 -20.67
C GLY A 490 9.42 7.30 -21.93
N GLY A 491 8.14 7.52 -22.26
CA GLY A 491 7.72 8.31 -23.44
C GLY A 491 7.73 7.56 -24.77
N GLY A 492 8.01 6.25 -24.77
CA GLY A 492 7.85 5.37 -25.93
C GLY A 492 6.99 4.14 -25.59
N SER A 493 6.57 3.42 -26.62
CA SER A 493 5.82 2.17 -26.50
C SER A 493 6.66 0.98 -26.95
N LEU A 494 6.52 -0.13 -26.24
CA LEU A 494 6.99 -1.45 -26.67
C LEU A 494 5.76 -2.28 -27.06
N GLN A 495 5.92 -3.13 -28.07
CA GLN A 495 4.93 -4.15 -28.41
C GLN A 495 5.32 -5.45 -27.72
N ARG A 496 4.32 -6.21 -27.28
CA ARG A 496 4.51 -7.53 -26.69
C ARG A 496 5.25 -8.44 -27.68
N VAL A 497 6.20 -9.23 -27.19
CA VAL A 497 6.80 -10.28 -28.04
C VAL A 497 5.74 -11.35 -28.31
N PRO A 498 5.44 -11.68 -29.58
CA PRO A 498 4.35 -12.59 -29.91
C PRO A 498 4.69 -14.07 -29.66
N ASP A 499 5.95 -14.45 -29.86
CA ASP A 499 6.47 -15.79 -29.62
C ASP A 499 7.39 -15.76 -28.41
N LEU A 500 6.89 -16.29 -27.29
CA LEU A 500 7.64 -16.34 -26.04
C LEU A 500 8.85 -17.28 -26.15
N ASP A 501 8.72 -18.42 -26.84
CA ASP A 501 9.80 -19.41 -26.94
C ASP A 501 10.97 -18.87 -27.77
N GLU A 502 10.69 -18.19 -28.88
CA GLU A 502 11.70 -17.47 -29.66
C GLU A 502 12.37 -16.38 -28.79
N ALA A 503 11.57 -15.60 -28.06
CA ALA A 503 12.09 -14.53 -27.21
C ALA A 503 12.99 -15.05 -26.08
N LEU A 504 12.67 -16.22 -25.49
CA LEU A 504 13.49 -16.88 -24.47
C LEU A 504 14.85 -17.29 -25.03
N GLY A 505 14.90 -17.83 -26.25
CA GLY A 505 16.15 -18.23 -26.90
C GLY A 505 17.02 -17.06 -27.37
N GLU A 506 16.41 -15.88 -27.58
CA GLU A 506 17.13 -14.67 -27.96
C GLU A 506 17.65 -13.85 -26.77
N ALA A 507 17.04 -13.97 -25.61
CA ALA A 507 17.37 -13.15 -24.44
C ALA A 507 18.69 -13.58 -23.81
N ASP A 508 19.53 -12.60 -23.45
CA ASP A 508 20.72 -12.87 -22.62
C ASP A 508 20.33 -13.13 -21.16
N ILE A 509 19.22 -12.54 -20.72
CA ILE A 509 18.60 -12.78 -19.41
C ILE A 509 17.09 -12.55 -19.48
N VAL A 510 16.36 -13.45 -18.84
CA VAL A 510 14.92 -13.39 -18.64
C VAL A 510 14.65 -12.96 -17.20
N VAL A 511 13.74 -12.01 -17.00
CA VAL A 511 13.45 -11.44 -15.67
C VAL A 511 11.97 -11.60 -15.36
N VAL A 512 11.65 -12.33 -14.30
CA VAL A 512 10.27 -12.47 -13.82
C VAL A 512 9.95 -11.28 -12.92
N LEU A 513 9.08 -10.38 -13.40
CA LEU A 513 8.57 -9.24 -12.64
C LEU A 513 7.17 -9.53 -12.08
N GLN A 514 6.32 -10.24 -12.84
CA GLN A 514 5.07 -10.80 -12.34
C GLN A 514 4.88 -12.27 -12.77
N PRO A 515 4.56 -13.17 -11.82
CA PRO A 515 4.36 -14.58 -12.11
C PRO A 515 2.89 -14.82 -12.47
N HIS A 516 2.48 -14.44 -13.68
CA HIS A 516 1.14 -14.78 -14.17
C HIS A 516 0.96 -16.30 -14.21
N ALA A 517 -0.21 -16.80 -13.85
CA ALA A 517 -0.50 -18.23 -13.75
C ALA A 517 -0.36 -18.99 -15.07
N VAL A 518 -0.44 -18.29 -16.21
CA VAL A 518 -0.21 -18.86 -17.54
C VAL A 518 1.27 -19.19 -17.81
N TYR A 519 2.19 -18.62 -17.04
CA TYR A 519 3.62 -18.91 -17.19
C TYR A 519 3.99 -20.22 -16.51
N ASP A 520 4.46 -21.18 -17.28
CA ASP A 520 5.20 -22.34 -16.78
C ASP A 520 6.64 -21.88 -16.49
N LEU A 521 6.88 -21.40 -15.27
CA LEU A 521 8.17 -20.84 -14.88
C LEU A 521 9.28 -21.89 -14.85
N GLU A 522 8.94 -23.15 -14.61
CA GLU A 522 9.88 -24.28 -14.65
C GLU A 522 10.34 -24.55 -16.10
N ALA A 523 9.41 -24.56 -17.06
CA ALA A 523 9.76 -24.70 -18.48
C ALA A 523 10.53 -23.49 -19.02
N ILE A 524 10.14 -22.27 -18.58
CA ILE A 524 10.85 -21.03 -18.90
C ILE A 524 12.28 -21.08 -18.35
N ALA A 525 12.47 -21.51 -17.10
CA ALA A 525 13.79 -21.65 -16.48
C ALA A 525 14.68 -22.65 -17.23
N ALA A 526 14.09 -23.74 -17.75
CA ALA A 526 14.83 -24.74 -18.54
C ALA A 526 15.24 -24.22 -19.93
N SER A 527 14.55 -23.22 -20.46
CA SER A 527 14.78 -22.68 -21.81
C SER A 527 15.64 -21.41 -21.82
N ALA A 528 15.59 -20.62 -20.75
CA ALA A 528 16.35 -19.39 -20.61
C ALA A 528 17.86 -19.64 -20.38
N GLU A 529 18.72 -18.82 -20.99
CA GLU A 529 20.17 -18.87 -20.70
C GLU A 529 20.45 -18.43 -19.25
N LEU A 530 19.76 -17.38 -18.80
CA LEU A 530 19.75 -16.90 -17.42
C LEU A 530 18.33 -16.48 -17.05
N LEU A 531 17.88 -16.88 -15.86
CA LEU A 531 16.61 -16.46 -15.29
C LEU A 531 16.86 -15.71 -13.97
N PHE A 532 16.30 -14.50 -13.86
CA PHE A 532 16.27 -13.73 -12.63
C PHE A 532 14.82 -13.59 -12.13
N ASP A 533 14.51 -14.26 -11.03
CA ASP A 533 13.17 -14.25 -10.43
C ASP A 533 13.10 -13.26 -9.26
N THR A 534 12.39 -12.15 -9.49
CA THR A 534 12.20 -11.10 -8.48
C THR A 534 11.07 -11.41 -7.49
N ARG A 535 10.34 -12.52 -7.68
CA ARG A 535 9.12 -12.85 -6.96
C ARG A 535 9.20 -14.17 -6.21
N GLY A 536 10.30 -14.91 -6.36
CA GLY A 536 10.52 -16.21 -5.71
C GLY A 536 9.42 -17.21 -6.05
N ALA A 537 8.92 -17.13 -7.28
CA ALA A 537 7.78 -17.88 -7.79
C ALA A 537 8.17 -19.26 -8.33
N THR A 538 9.45 -19.48 -8.67
CA THR A 538 9.94 -20.79 -9.12
C THR A 538 10.99 -21.40 -8.18
N THR A 539 11.06 -22.73 -8.20
CA THR A 539 12.05 -23.53 -7.47
C THR A 539 13.08 -24.19 -8.39
N ALA A 540 13.16 -23.78 -9.65
CA ALA A 540 14.14 -24.30 -10.60
C ALA A 540 15.57 -24.14 -10.07
N GLU A 541 16.45 -25.10 -10.36
CA GLU A 541 17.87 -25.02 -9.99
C GLU A 541 18.62 -24.07 -10.94
N GLY A 542 19.69 -23.43 -10.44
CA GLY A 542 20.57 -22.60 -11.27
C GLY A 542 20.01 -21.22 -11.66
N ILE A 543 18.91 -20.81 -11.04
CA ILE A 543 18.33 -19.47 -11.24
C ILE A 543 18.86 -18.47 -10.21
N GLU A 544 18.83 -17.19 -10.56
CA GLU A 544 19.07 -16.10 -9.62
C GLU A 544 17.73 -15.62 -9.04
N ARG A 545 17.70 -15.33 -7.74
CA ARG A 545 16.52 -14.78 -7.04
C ARG A 545 16.87 -13.51 -6.27
N LEU A 546 15.85 -12.67 -6.07
CA LEU A 546 15.97 -11.49 -5.21
C LEU A 546 16.39 -11.85 -3.78
#